data_AF-A0A8S3W1Z3-F1
#
_entry.id   AF-A0A8S3W1Z3-F1
#
_cell.length_a   1.000
_cell.length_b   1.000
_cell.length_c   1.000
_cell.angle_alpha   90.00
_cell.angle_beta   90.00
_cell.angle_gamma   90.00
#
_symmetry.space_group_name_H-M   'P 1'
#
loop_
_entity.id
_entity.type
_entity.pdbx_description
1 polymer ?
#
loop_
_entity_poly.entity_id
_entity_poly.type
_entity_poly.pdbx_seq_one_letter_code
_entity_poly.pdbx_strand_id
1 'polypeptide(L)'
;MQAWELFKDKLQEIEPEANFAATKKKIEHMRSAFKREYKKVKELKRTGAGANDVHVPNLWYFNLLLPILDKKDEQSRCGLDTLSSDSEYIIPA
;
A
#
# COMPACT_ATOMS: atom_id res chain seq x y z
N MET A 1 3.60 -24.05 2.07
CA MET A 1 3.42 -23.93 0.60
C MET A 1 1.94 -23.93 0.15
N GLN A 2 0.98 -24.38 0.97
CA GLN A 2 -0.42 -24.59 0.57
C GLN A 2 -1.22 -23.34 0.16
N ALA A 3 -0.91 -22.15 0.71
CA ALA A 3 -1.69 -20.94 0.42
C ALA A 3 -1.60 -20.47 -1.04
N TRP A 4 -0.42 -20.60 -1.66
CA TRP A 4 -0.23 -20.21 -3.05
C TRP A 4 -0.95 -21.14 -4.02
N GLU A 5 -1.04 -22.43 -3.69
CA GLU A 5 -1.86 -23.39 -4.45
C GLU A 5 -3.33 -22.98 -4.41
N LEU A 6 -3.87 -22.71 -3.22
CA LEU A 6 -5.27 -22.31 -3.07
C LEU A 6 -5.61 -21.05 -3.88
N PHE A 7 -4.72 -20.05 -3.89
CA PHE A 7 -4.92 -18.85 -4.70
C PHE A 7 -4.88 -19.13 -6.19
N LYS A 8 -3.96 -19.99 -6.64
CA LYS A 8 -3.86 -20.40 -8.05
C LYS A 8 -5.12 -21.16 -8.46
N ASP A 9 -5.53 -22.16 -7.69
CA ASP A 9 -6.73 -22.96 -7.96
C ASP A 9 -7.97 -22.07 -8.05
N LYS A 10 -8.10 -21.09 -7.14
CA LYS A 10 -9.19 -20.10 -7.18
C LYS A 10 -9.13 -19.18 -8.40
N LEU A 11 -7.94 -18.80 -8.86
CA LEU A 11 -7.80 -18.01 -10.08
C LEU A 11 -8.14 -18.85 -11.32
N GLN A 12 -7.84 -20.15 -11.32
CA GLN A 12 -8.16 -21.07 -12.42
C GLN A 12 -9.66 -21.29 -12.62
N GLU A 13 -10.49 -21.10 -11.59
CA GLU A 13 -11.96 -21.07 -11.75
C GLU A 13 -12.43 -19.95 -12.70
N ILE A 14 -11.63 -18.91 -12.91
CA ILE A 14 -11.94 -17.75 -13.78
C ILE A 14 -11.03 -17.72 -15.02
N GLU A 15 -9.74 -18.01 -14.83
CA GLU A 15 -8.69 -18.00 -15.86
C GLU A 15 -7.98 -19.38 -15.85
N PRO A 16 -8.47 -20.40 -16.59
CA PRO A 16 -7.99 -21.79 -16.48
C PRO A 16 -6.48 -21.98 -16.66
N GLU A 17 -5.86 -21.16 -17.51
CA GLU A 17 -4.42 -21.16 -17.81
C GLU A 17 -3.57 -20.42 -16.74
N ALA A 18 -4.19 -19.96 -15.65
CA ALA A 18 -3.49 -19.22 -14.61
C ALA A 18 -2.43 -20.08 -13.91
N ASN A 19 -1.19 -19.59 -13.96
CA ASN A 19 -0.06 -20.14 -13.23
C ASN A 19 0.30 -19.26 -12.03
N PHE A 20 1.31 -19.66 -11.24
CA PHE A 20 1.75 -18.87 -10.09
C PHE A 20 2.22 -17.46 -10.44
N ALA A 21 2.83 -17.25 -11.61
CA ALA A 21 3.28 -15.93 -12.03
C ALA A 21 2.07 -15.01 -12.27
N ALA A 22 1.05 -15.51 -12.96
CA ALA A 22 -0.22 -14.80 -13.15
C ALA A 22 -0.91 -14.50 -11.80
N THR A 23 -0.96 -15.51 -10.91
CA THR A 23 -1.56 -15.39 -9.58
C THR A 23 -0.88 -14.31 -8.74
N LYS A 24 0.46 -14.33 -8.65
CA LYS A 24 1.25 -13.32 -7.97
C LYS A 24 1.02 -11.92 -8.54
N LYS A 25 1.03 -11.80 -9.87
CA LYS A 25 0.79 -10.54 -10.57
C LYS A 25 -0.61 -9.97 -10.26
N LYS A 26 -1.63 -10.83 -10.24
CA LYS A 26 -3.01 -10.44 -9.91
C LYS A 26 -3.10 -9.90 -8.48
N ILE A 27 -2.52 -10.61 -7.52
CA ILE A 27 -2.49 -10.18 -6.12
C ILE A 27 -1.74 -8.86 -5.96
N GLU A 28 -0.60 -8.69 -6.64
CA GLU A 28 0.15 -7.44 -6.59
C GLU A 28 -0.63 -6.26 -7.18
N HIS A 29 -1.33 -6.46 -8.30
CA HIS A 29 -2.22 -5.45 -8.87
C HIS A 29 -3.34 -5.05 -7.89
N MET A 30 -3.98 -6.02 -7.22
CA MET A 30 -5.00 -5.75 -6.20
C MET A 30 -4.44 -4.96 -5.02
N ARG A 31 -3.27 -5.35 -4.50
CA ARG A 31 -2.58 -4.64 -3.42
C ARG A 31 -2.23 -3.20 -3.82
N SER A 32 -1.73 -3.02 -5.04
CA SER A 32 -1.38 -1.70 -5.58
C SER A 32 -2.61 -0.81 -5.75
N ALA A 33 -3.71 -1.34 -6.28
CA ALA A 33 -4.99 -0.62 -6.38
C ALA A 33 -5.52 -0.21 -5.00
N PHE A 34 -5.55 -1.15 -4.05
CA PHE A 34 -5.93 -0.88 -2.67
C PHE A 34 -5.09 0.24 -2.05
N LYS A 35 -3.75 0.18 -2.16
CA LYS A 35 -2.85 1.20 -1.59
C LYS A 35 -3.13 2.61 -2.11
N ARG A 36 -3.38 2.75 -3.43
CA ARG A 36 -3.71 4.05 -4.03
C ARG A 36 -5.01 4.60 -3.44
N GLU A 37 -6.03 3.76 -3.34
CA GLU A 37 -7.32 4.16 -2.82
C GLU A 37 -7.25 4.49 -1.32
N TYR A 38 -6.53 3.67 -0.56
CA TYR A 38 -6.31 3.85 0.87
C TYR A 38 -5.55 5.15 1.18
N LYS A 39 -4.59 5.56 0.33
CA LYS A 39 -3.92 6.86 0.45
C LYS A 39 -4.89 8.04 0.34
N LYS A 40 -5.83 8.01 -0.61
CA LYS A 40 -6.85 9.07 -0.76
C LYS A 40 -7.73 9.18 0.48
N VAL A 41 -8.18 8.03 1.00
CA VAL A 41 -8.98 7.97 2.24
C VAL A 41 -8.20 8.55 3.42
N LYS A 42 -6.91 8.21 3.57
CA LYS A 42 -6.06 8.76 4.64
C LYS A 42 -5.78 10.25 4.48
N GLU A 43 -5.51 10.71 3.25
CA GLU A 43 -5.23 12.10 2.98
C GLU A 43 -6.42 12.99 3.33
N LEU A 44 -7.62 12.57 2.93
CA LEU A 44 -8.84 13.31 3.23
C LEU A 44 -9.12 13.41 4.73
N LYS A 45 -8.89 12.32 5.47
CA LYS A 45 -8.95 12.34 6.95
C LYS A 45 -7.94 13.31 7.56
N ARG A 46 -6.75 13.45 6.96
CA ARG A 46 -5.65 14.28 7.47
C ARG A 46 -5.87 15.76 7.18
N THR A 47 -6.40 16.13 6.01
CA THR A 47 -6.60 17.54 5.63
C THR A 47 -7.80 18.19 6.31
N GLY A 48 -8.56 17.43 7.11
CA GLY A 48 -9.68 17.98 7.88
C GLY A 48 -10.76 18.57 6.98
N ALA A 49 -10.94 17.99 5.78
CA ALA A 49 -12.05 18.37 4.93
C ALA A 49 -13.35 18.18 5.73
N GLY A 50 -14.19 19.23 5.75
CA GLY A 50 -15.40 19.27 6.58
C GLY A 50 -16.29 18.04 6.37
N ALA A 51 -17.22 17.78 7.29
CA ALA A 51 -18.05 16.58 7.41
C ALA A 51 -18.72 16.02 6.13
N ASN A 52 -18.67 16.74 5.02
CA ASN A 52 -19.23 16.40 3.71
C ASN A 52 -18.22 15.75 2.74
N ASP A 53 -16.92 15.74 3.04
CA ASP A 53 -15.90 15.16 2.15
C ASP A 53 -15.43 13.83 2.75
N VAL A 54 -16.17 12.77 2.46
CA VAL A 54 -15.80 11.37 2.79
C VAL A 54 -15.52 10.66 1.47
N HIS A 55 -14.24 10.34 1.20
CA HIS A 55 -13.86 9.55 0.04
C HIS A 55 -14.35 8.13 0.23
N VAL A 56 -15.40 7.78 -0.50
CA VAL A 56 -15.93 6.41 -0.58
C VAL A 56 -15.05 5.61 -1.56
N PRO A 57 -14.36 4.56 -1.10
CA PRO A 57 -13.54 3.73 -1.98
C PRO A 57 -14.38 3.06 -3.08
N ASN A 58 -13.96 3.17 -4.33
CA ASN A 58 -14.67 2.53 -5.46
C ASN A 58 -14.35 1.03 -5.62
N LEU A 59 -13.38 0.51 -4.87
CA LEU A 59 -12.99 -0.90 -4.94
C LEU A 59 -13.95 -1.75 -4.11
N TRP A 60 -14.69 -2.65 -4.76
CA TRP A 60 -15.66 -3.54 -4.08
C TRP A 60 -15.04 -4.37 -2.94
N TYR A 61 -13.76 -4.73 -3.07
CA TYR A 61 -13.01 -5.51 -2.07
C TYR A 61 -12.27 -4.63 -1.04
N PHE A 62 -12.45 -3.31 -1.05
CA PHE A 62 -11.68 -2.42 -0.17
C PHE A 62 -11.86 -2.77 1.30
N ASN A 63 -13.12 -2.91 1.74
CA ASN A 63 -13.45 -3.22 3.13
C ASN A 63 -12.99 -4.63 3.55
N LEU A 64 -12.87 -5.56 2.60
CA LEU A 64 -12.37 -6.92 2.86
C LEU A 64 -10.85 -6.91 3.09
N LEU A 65 -10.11 -6.11 2.33
CA LEU A 65 -8.66 -6.01 2.45
C LEU A 65 -8.21 -5.04 3.55
N LEU A 66 -9.07 -4.10 3.96
CA LEU A 66 -8.75 -3.11 4.99
C LEU A 66 -8.21 -3.75 6.28
N PRO A 67 -8.89 -4.68 6.98
CA PRO A 67 -8.34 -5.26 8.21
C PRO A 67 -7.06 -6.09 8.02
N ILE A 68 -6.82 -6.59 6.81
CA ILE A 68 -5.66 -7.43 6.48
C ILE A 68 -4.42 -6.57 6.22
N LEU A 69 -4.62 -5.43 5.54
CA LEU A 69 -3.55 -4.57 5.04
C LEU A 69 -3.35 -3.30 5.87
N ASP A 70 -4.36 -2.85 6.62
CA ASP A 70 -4.30 -1.77 7.61
C ASP A 70 -3.81 -2.30 8.96
N LYS A 71 -2.72 -3.05 8.95
CA LYS A 71 -1.99 -3.31 10.18
C LYS A 71 -1.36 -1.98 10.57
N LYS A 72 -1.85 -1.38 11.67
CA LYS A 72 -1.26 -0.16 12.22
C LYS A 72 0.25 -0.34 12.30
N ASP A 73 0.98 0.49 11.58
CA ASP A 73 2.44 0.58 11.69
C ASP A 73 2.79 0.90 13.15
N GLU A 74 3.13 -0.13 13.95
CA GLU A 74 3.97 0.05 15.16
C GLU A 74 5.45 0.22 14.78
N GLN A 75 5.73 0.54 13.52
CA GLN A 75 7.06 0.98 13.08
C GLN A 75 6.92 2.39 12.55
N SER A 76 6.81 3.32 13.49
CA SER A 76 7.32 4.68 13.33
C SER A 76 8.71 4.59 12.72
N ARG A 77 8.81 4.82 11.41
CA ARG A 77 10.09 5.16 10.79
C ARG A 77 10.42 6.55 11.30
N CYS A 78 11.15 6.61 12.41
CA CYS A 78 11.80 7.84 12.85
C CYS A 78 12.58 8.38 11.65
N GLY A 79 12.27 9.60 11.22
CA GLY A 79 13.02 10.27 10.16
C GLY A 79 14.47 10.38 10.62
N LEU A 80 15.37 9.71 9.90
CA LEU A 80 16.80 9.97 10.03
C LEU A 80 17.07 11.22 9.20
N ASP A 81 16.92 12.39 9.82
CA ASP A 81 17.38 13.65 9.25
C ASP A 81 18.90 13.72 9.44
N THR A 82 19.65 13.13 8.51
CA THR A 82 21.08 13.45 8.40
C THR A 82 21.23 14.76 7.65
N LEU A 83 20.95 15.88 8.33
CA LEU A 83 21.52 17.18 7.94
C LEU A 83 23.04 17.10 8.19
N SER A 84 23.78 16.57 7.22
CA SER A 84 25.21 16.85 7.12
C SER A 84 25.33 18.30 6.67
N SER A 85 25.34 19.23 7.62
CA SER A 85 25.79 20.59 7.37
C SER A 85 27.27 20.52 7.03
N ASP A 86 27.58 20.60 5.73
CA ASP A 86 28.89 20.98 5.24
C ASP A 86 29.22 22.38 5.77
N SER A 87 29.86 22.46 6.93
CA SER A 87 30.45 23.70 7.43
C SER A 87 31.94 23.74 7.08
N GLU A 88 32.20 24.40 5.95
CA GLU A 88 33.34 25.28 5.65
C GLU A 88 34.77 24.74 5.85
N TYR A 89 35.39 24.34 4.73
CA TYR A 89 36.84 24.33 4.59
C TYR A 89 37.34 25.78 4.41
N ILE A 90 37.76 26.41 5.51
CA ILE A 90 38.49 27.68 5.46
C ILE A 90 39.98 27.37 5.17
N ILE A 91 40.40 27.61 3.93
CA ILE A 91 41.79 28.00 3.59
C ILE A 91 41.78 29.53 3.61
N PRO A 92 42.62 30.26 4.37
CA PRO A 92 44.05 30.45 4.03
C PRO A 92 44.94 30.79 5.27
N ALA A 93 46.24 31.09 5.21
CA ALA A 93 47.16 31.51 4.15
C ALA A 93 48.58 30.99 4.44
#